data_AF-A0A6B9TFB8-F1
#
_entry.id   AF-A0A6B9TFB8-F1
#
_cell.length_a   1.000
_cell.length_b   1.000
_cell.length_c   1.000
_cell.angle_alpha   90.00
_cell.angle_beta   90.00
_cell.angle_gamma   90.00
#
_symmetry.space_group_name_H-M   'P 1'
#
loop_
_entity.id
_entity.type
_entity.pdbx_description
1 polymer ?
#
loop_
_entity_poly.entity_id
_entity_poly.type
_entity_poly.pdbx_seq_one_letter_code
_entity_poly.pdbx_strand_id
1 'polypeptide(L)'
;MIRGNILNVFTGDIYPAEIEIEDGIIRAVRRIRGEYDHIILPGFIDAHVHIESSMLTPSSFASAAVPHGTVAAVSDPHEIANVMGVSGIDFMISDSSEAPMRFYFTAPSCVPATPFETAGAEISAGEIMELLGRDSIVALGEMMNFPGVIAGDEEVTAKIEAAKAMRKPIDGHAPLLSGDDLCTYIAAGISTDHECVTATEAIEKRELGMKIMAREGSSAKNLRDLLPAGCDFLVSDDIHPGDLLRGHLDLALRRAVEYGADPVEAVQMVTINPASHYRLDTGAIAPGMHADLAVVDNLRDFTVRRVYIGGELVAADGRCTYRMKKSAPISVNRIKVKEFSEEDLEVESDADEVTVRVIDVMDGQIITEESRAGLAVEDGFVAPDPSADILKVSVIDRYGKGNIANGFVRGFGLGEGALASTVAHDSHNIIVVGTDSEKMKGAVDLLRESGGGLAALSDDRCMVLELPVAGLMTDREASEVAEELEEINDFAYELGSRLGAPFMTMSFLSLLVIPELKIGDRGLFSVDRFEFVDVIVD
;
A
#
# COMPACT_ATOMS: atom_id res chain seq x y z
N MET A 1 -4.35 -35.89 7.05
CA MET A 1 -2.90 -36.12 7.20
C MET A 1 -2.19 -35.69 5.93
N ILE A 2 -1.05 -35.00 6.05
CA ILE A 2 -0.21 -34.55 4.93
C ILE A 2 1.19 -35.15 5.12
N ARG A 3 1.89 -35.53 4.04
CA ARG A 3 3.21 -36.20 4.09
C ARG A 3 4.15 -35.58 3.07
N GLY A 4 5.42 -35.39 3.46
CA GLY A 4 6.46 -34.83 2.59
C GLY A 4 7.76 -34.61 3.37
N ASN A 5 8.78 -34.03 2.71
CA ASN A 5 9.92 -33.46 3.45
C ASN A 5 9.47 -32.17 4.12
N ILE A 6 9.65 -32.02 5.42
CA ILE A 6 9.28 -30.79 6.15
C ILE A 6 10.55 -30.00 6.43
N LEU A 7 10.53 -28.68 6.19
CA LEU A 7 11.52 -27.78 6.77
C LEU A 7 11.10 -27.42 8.20
N ASN A 8 11.93 -27.80 9.18
CA ASN A 8 11.76 -27.34 10.55
C ASN A 8 12.42 -25.97 10.72
N VAL A 9 11.60 -24.90 10.66
CA VAL A 9 12.05 -23.52 10.80
C VAL A 9 12.68 -23.19 12.17
N PHE A 10 12.59 -24.07 13.17
CA PHE A 10 13.30 -23.90 14.44
C PHE A 10 14.76 -24.40 14.38
N THR A 11 15.05 -25.39 13.55
CA THR A 11 16.37 -26.07 13.55
C THR A 11 17.09 -26.02 12.20
N GLY A 12 16.39 -25.66 11.12
CA GLY A 12 16.89 -25.71 9.75
C GLY A 12 16.95 -27.10 9.13
N ASP A 13 16.52 -28.15 9.85
CA ASP A 13 16.55 -29.52 9.33
C ASP A 13 15.41 -29.75 8.32
N ILE A 14 15.74 -30.43 7.22
CA ILE A 14 14.76 -30.98 6.27
C ILE A 14 14.67 -32.49 6.47
N TYR A 15 13.48 -33.03 6.71
CA TYR A 15 13.29 -34.47 6.90
C TYR A 15 11.89 -34.96 6.50
N PRO A 16 11.76 -36.23 6.06
CA PRO A 16 10.46 -36.82 5.76
C PRO A 16 9.61 -36.98 7.02
N ALA A 17 8.38 -36.49 6.98
CA ALA A 17 7.44 -36.55 8.09
C ALA A 17 5.98 -36.65 7.64
N GLU A 18 5.12 -37.07 8.57
CA GLU A 18 3.68 -36.95 8.47
C GLU A 18 3.14 -35.92 9.46
N ILE A 19 2.20 -35.10 9.00
CA ILE A 19 1.49 -34.07 9.75
C ILE A 19 0.07 -34.58 10.00
N GLU A 20 -0.26 -34.82 11.26
CA GLU A 20 -1.61 -35.13 11.72
C GLU A 20 -2.35 -33.83 12.03
N ILE A 21 -3.55 -33.68 11.46
CA ILE A 21 -4.34 -32.45 11.53
C ILE A 21 -5.74 -32.84 12.02
N GLU A 22 -6.24 -32.09 13.00
CA GLU A 22 -7.59 -32.20 13.55
C GLU A 22 -8.13 -30.78 13.78
N ASP A 23 -9.34 -30.49 13.30
CA ASP A 23 -10.00 -29.18 13.40
C ASP A 23 -9.13 -28.01 12.95
N GLY A 24 -8.35 -28.22 11.88
CA GLY A 24 -7.43 -27.22 11.31
C GLY A 24 -6.16 -26.94 12.12
N ILE A 25 -5.92 -27.71 13.18
CA ILE A 25 -4.74 -27.60 14.05
C ILE A 25 -3.84 -28.82 13.86
N ILE A 26 -2.53 -28.59 13.83
CA ILE A 26 -1.53 -29.65 13.82
C ILE A 26 -1.54 -30.35 15.19
N ARG A 27 -1.83 -31.65 15.22
CA ARG A 27 -1.80 -32.47 16.44
C ARG A 27 -0.45 -33.13 16.68
N ALA A 28 0.19 -33.57 15.61
CA ALA A 28 1.47 -34.25 15.69
C ALA A 28 2.27 -34.11 14.40
N VAL A 29 3.59 -34.05 14.54
CA VAL A 29 4.56 -34.16 13.45
C VAL A 29 5.43 -35.36 13.75
N ARG A 30 5.40 -36.39 12.91
CA ARG A 30 6.15 -37.64 13.14
C ARG A 30 7.13 -37.87 12.00
N ARG A 31 8.40 -38.08 12.34
CA ARG A 31 9.40 -38.52 11.36
C ARG A 31 9.01 -39.88 10.79
N ILE A 32 9.05 -40.01 9.46
CA ILE A 32 8.76 -41.25 8.75
C ILE A 32 9.92 -41.61 7.83
N ARG A 33 9.83 -42.77 7.18
CA ARG A 33 10.72 -43.13 6.06
C ARG A 33 9.97 -42.88 4.76
N GLY A 34 10.63 -42.26 3.80
CA GLY A 34 10.09 -42.00 2.46
C GLY A 34 11.01 -41.10 1.68
N GLU A 35 10.87 -41.14 0.36
CA GLU A 35 11.51 -40.20 -0.57
C GLU A 35 10.42 -39.33 -1.16
N TYR A 36 10.58 -38.02 -1.05
CA TYR A 36 9.66 -37.02 -1.58
C TYR A 36 10.44 -36.02 -2.42
N ASP A 37 9.84 -35.57 -3.51
CA ASP A 37 10.40 -34.66 -4.50
C ASP A 37 10.04 -33.18 -4.24
N HIS A 38 9.48 -32.89 -3.07
CA HIS A 38 8.98 -31.58 -2.66
C HIS A 38 9.26 -31.34 -1.18
N ILE A 39 9.11 -30.08 -0.76
CA ILE A 39 9.29 -29.62 0.61
C ILE A 39 8.00 -28.96 1.09
N ILE A 40 7.59 -29.25 2.31
CA ILE A 40 6.48 -28.63 3.02
C ILE A 40 7.08 -27.59 3.97
N LEU A 41 6.64 -26.35 3.80
CA LEU A 41 6.99 -25.19 4.60
C LEU A 41 5.75 -24.75 5.40
N PRO A 42 5.91 -24.05 6.53
CA PRO A 42 4.84 -23.19 7.01
C PRO A 42 4.42 -22.25 5.87
N GLY A 43 3.13 -21.96 5.76
CA GLY A 43 2.65 -20.99 4.78
C GLY A 43 3.21 -19.59 5.05
N PHE A 44 3.32 -18.77 4.02
CA PHE A 44 3.98 -17.48 4.10
C PHE A 44 3.04 -16.42 4.72
N ILE A 45 3.63 -15.52 5.50
CA ILE A 45 2.98 -14.43 6.20
C ILE A 45 3.56 -13.14 5.65
N ASP A 46 2.71 -12.33 5.01
CA ASP A 46 3.09 -10.96 4.69
C ASP A 46 2.96 -10.11 5.94
N ALA A 47 4.07 -9.58 6.41
CA ALA A 47 4.13 -8.93 7.72
C ALA A 47 3.74 -7.44 7.67
N HIS A 48 3.62 -6.87 6.47
CA HIS A 48 3.22 -5.48 6.27
C HIS A 48 2.76 -5.29 4.81
N VAL A 49 1.47 -5.00 4.63
CA VAL A 49 0.86 -4.80 3.31
C VAL A 49 -0.34 -3.86 3.39
N HIS A 50 -0.47 -2.99 2.39
CA HIS A 50 -1.69 -2.23 2.14
C HIS A 50 -2.51 -2.96 1.08
N ILE A 51 -3.56 -3.67 1.51
CA ILE A 51 -4.40 -4.43 0.58
C ILE A 51 -5.04 -3.48 -0.44
N GLU A 52 -5.36 -2.27 -0.01
CA GLU A 52 -5.92 -1.21 -0.83
C GLU A 52 -5.06 -0.87 -2.05
N SER A 53 -3.73 -0.91 -1.93
CA SER A 53 -2.78 -0.67 -3.02
C SER A 53 -2.85 -1.72 -4.13
N SER A 54 -3.40 -2.91 -3.84
CA SER A 54 -3.74 -3.90 -4.87
C SER A 54 -5.00 -3.58 -5.65
N MET A 55 -5.74 -2.55 -5.27
CA MET A 55 -7.06 -2.20 -5.78
C MET A 55 -8.12 -3.31 -5.59
N LEU A 56 -7.84 -4.30 -4.74
CA LEU A 56 -8.70 -5.44 -4.47
C LEU A 56 -9.19 -5.41 -3.03
N THR A 57 -10.41 -5.89 -2.77
CA THR A 57 -10.84 -6.20 -1.41
C THR A 57 -10.01 -7.35 -0.81
N PRO A 58 -9.94 -7.51 0.52
CA PRO A 58 -9.20 -8.60 1.16
C PRO A 58 -9.49 -9.99 0.59
N SER A 59 -10.77 -10.29 0.31
CA SER A 59 -11.16 -11.58 -0.25
C SER A 59 -10.66 -11.79 -1.68
N SER A 60 -10.64 -10.74 -2.52
CA SER A 60 -10.06 -10.77 -3.87
C SER A 60 -8.54 -10.78 -3.85
N PHE A 61 -7.90 -10.05 -2.94
CA PHE A 61 -6.46 -10.12 -2.71
C PHE A 61 -6.03 -11.55 -2.36
N ALA A 62 -6.77 -12.24 -1.49
CA ALA A 62 -6.49 -13.63 -1.13
C ALA A 62 -6.51 -14.57 -2.34
N SER A 63 -7.40 -14.37 -3.31
CA SER A 63 -7.49 -15.25 -4.48
C SER A 63 -6.28 -15.15 -5.40
N ALA A 64 -5.59 -14.01 -5.39
CA ALA A 64 -4.34 -13.79 -6.09
C ALA A 64 -3.12 -14.21 -5.25
N ALA A 65 -3.09 -13.91 -3.95
CA ALA A 65 -1.93 -14.19 -3.07
C ALA A 65 -1.79 -15.67 -2.66
N VAL A 66 -2.90 -16.37 -2.40
CA VAL A 66 -2.89 -17.76 -1.91
C VAL A 66 -2.21 -18.73 -2.88
N PRO A 67 -2.43 -18.68 -4.22
CA PRO A 67 -1.67 -19.49 -5.17
C PRO A 67 -0.15 -19.40 -5.05
N HIS A 68 0.36 -18.30 -4.50
CA HIS A 68 1.77 -18.02 -4.26
C HIS A 68 2.26 -18.45 -2.87
N GLY A 69 1.52 -19.29 -2.14
CA GLY A 69 1.95 -19.85 -0.85
C GLY A 69 1.67 -18.96 0.36
N THR A 70 1.08 -17.79 0.14
CA THR A 70 0.72 -16.85 1.20
C THR A 70 -0.55 -17.32 1.90
N VAL A 71 -0.50 -17.47 3.22
CA VAL A 71 -1.61 -17.97 4.03
C VAL A 71 -2.10 -16.94 5.04
N ALA A 72 -1.30 -15.91 5.32
CA ALA A 72 -1.68 -14.81 6.18
C ALA A 72 -1.08 -13.48 5.74
N ALA A 73 -1.74 -12.39 6.12
CA ALA A 73 -1.23 -11.03 6.02
C ALA A 73 -1.46 -10.26 7.32
N VAL A 74 -0.54 -9.36 7.66
CA VAL A 74 -0.70 -8.29 8.62
C VAL A 74 -0.84 -7.00 7.80
N SER A 75 -2.08 -6.51 7.69
CA SER A 75 -2.40 -5.38 6.83
C SER A 75 -2.66 -4.11 7.65
N ASP A 76 -2.10 -2.98 7.22
CA ASP A 76 -2.46 -1.67 7.77
C ASP A 76 -3.52 -1.03 6.87
N PRO A 77 -4.80 -0.99 7.29
CA PRO A 77 -5.89 -0.48 6.47
C PRO A 77 -5.98 1.06 6.55
N HIS A 78 -4.84 1.75 6.53
CA HIS A 78 -4.80 3.20 6.75
C HIS A 78 -5.44 3.96 5.60
N GLU A 79 -5.43 3.41 4.40
CA GLU A 79 -5.99 4.02 3.19
C GLU A 79 -7.50 4.15 3.32
N ILE A 80 -8.20 3.01 3.53
CA ILE A 80 -9.65 3.05 3.73
C ILE A 80 -10.04 3.78 5.03
N ALA A 81 -9.17 3.76 6.05
CA ALA A 81 -9.38 4.51 7.28
C ALA A 81 -9.34 6.02 7.05
N ASN A 82 -8.46 6.55 6.20
CA ASN A 82 -8.48 7.96 5.81
C ASN A 82 -9.79 8.37 5.12
N VAL A 83 -10.44 7.45 4.40
CA VAL A 83 -11.73 7.70 3.72
C VAL A 83 -12.94 7.59 4.66
N MET A 84 -12.93 6.55 5.50
CA MET A 84 -14.12 6.04 6.18
C MET A 84 -13.98 5.86 7.69
N GLY A 85 -12.78 6.07 8.23
CA GLY A 85 -12.45 5.84 9.63
C GLY A 85 -12.64 4.38 10.03
N VAL A 86 -13.08 4.16 11.28
CA VAL A 86 -13.33 2.83 11.85
C VAL A 86 -14.29 1.99 10.99
N SER A 87 -15.26 2.62 10.31
CA SER A 87 -16.20 1.88 9.45
C SER A 87 -15.54 1.24 8.22
N GLY A 88 -14.44 1.84 7.71
CA GLY A 88 -13.62 1.25 6.65
C GLY A 88 -12.84 0.03 7.17
N ILE A 89 -12.29 0.14 8.38
CA ILE A 89 -11.60 -0.97 9.05
C ILE A 89 -12.57 -2.13 9.31
N ASP A 90 -13.80 -1.84 9.74
CA ASP A 90 -14.84 -2.84 9.93
C ASP A 90 -15.18 -3.56 8.62
N PHE A 91 -15.21 -2.84 7.50
CA PHE A 91 -15.39 -3.42 6.17
C PHE A 91 -14.25 -4.40 5.84
N MET A 92 -12.99 -3.99 6.01
CA MET A 92 -11.82 -4.86 5.73
C MET A 92 -11.87 -6.14 6.55
N ILE A 93 -12.18 -6.02 7.85
CA ILE A 93 -12.33 -7.18 8.74
C ILE A 93 -13.48 -8.08 8.26
N SER A 94 -14.63 -7.51 7.90
CA SER A 94 -15.78 -8.28 7.43
C SER A 94 -15.50 -9.02 6.12
N ASP A 95 -14.97 -8.33 5.11
CA ASP A 95 -14.69 -8.91 3.79
C ASP A 95 -13.62 -10.01 3.87
N SER A 96 -12.61 -9.82 4.73
CA SER A 96 -11.56 -10.81 4.95
C SER A 96 -12.08 -12.20 5.35
N SER A 97 -13.23 -12.28 6.02
CA SER A 97 -13.87 -13.54 6.43
C SER A 97 -14.50 -14.36 5.30
N GLU A 98 -14.58 -13.79 4.09
CA GLU A 98 -15.11 -14.46 2.89
C GLU A 98 -14.03 -15.28 2.14
N ALA A 99 -12.77 -15.19 2.56
CA ALA A 99 -11.65 -15.98 2.05
C ALA A 99 -11.03 -16.87 3.15
N PRO A 100 -10.36 -17.99 2.78
CA PRO A 100 -9.70 -18.85 3.75
C PRO A 100 -8.40 -18.24 4.30
N MET A 101 -7.76 -17.33 3.56
CA MET A 101 -6.55 -16.62 3.99
C MET A 101 -6.80 -15.90 5.32
N ARG A 102 -5.83 -15.95 6.23
CA ARG A 102 -5.92 -15.27 7.53
C ARG A 102 -5.53 -13.81 7.39
N PHE A 103 -6.41 -12.93 7.79
CA PHE A 103 -6.09 -11.51 7.84
C PHE A 103 -5.98 -11.06 9.29
N TYR A 104 -4.83 -10.49 9.60
CA TYR A 104 -4.58 -9.71 10.80
C TYR A 104 -4.43 -8.26 10.35
N PHE A 105 -4.89 -7.34 11.18
CA PHE A 105 -4.84 -5.92 10.85
C PHE A 105 -4.03 -5.17 11.90
N THR A 106 -3.53 -4.00 11.58
CA THR A 106 -3.04 -3.03 12.55
C THR A 106 -4.09 -1.95 12.78
N ALA A 107 -4.00 -1.20 13.88
CA ALA A 107 -4.82 -0.02 14.08
C ALA A 107 -4.15 1.18 13.38
N PRO A 108 -4.75 1.80 12.34
CA PRO A 108 -4.14 2.89 11.59
C PRO A 108 -3.76 4.06 12.49
N SER A 109 -2.47 4.38 12.56
CA SER A 109 -1.95 5.26 13.61
C SER A 109 -2.11 6.75 13.29
N CYS A 110 -2.03 7.10 12.01
CA CYS A 110 -1.97 8.47 11.48
C CYS A 110 -3.14 8.73 10.52
N VAL A 111 -4.35 8.83 11.07
CA VAL A 111 -5.56 9.23 10.32
C VAL A 111 -6.12 10.51 10.94
N PRO A 112 -6.02 11.67 10.25
CA PRO A 112 -5.30 11.88 8.99
C PRO A 112 -3.77 11.79 9.15
N ALA A 113 -3.06 11.57 8.03
CA ALA A 113 -1.59 11.58 8.01
C ALA A 113 -1.02 12.98 8.37
N THR A 114 -1.74 14.03 7.96
CA THR A 114 -1.33 15.43 8.14
C THR A 114 -2.53 16.35 8.37
N PRO A 115 -2.41 17.44 9.16
CA PRO A 115 -3.48 18.42 9.34
C PRO A 115 -3.67 19.35 8.12
N PHE A 116 -2.75 19.34 7.15
CA PHE A 116 -2.75 20.23 5.99
C PHE A 116 -3.72 19.80 4.88
N GLU A 117 -4.32 18.62 4.99
CA GLU A 117 -5.32 18.13 4.03
C GLU A 117 -6.68 17.91 4.67
N THR A 118 -7.68 17.71 3.83
CA THR A 118 -9.00 17.24 4.23
C THR A 118 -9.11 15.74 4.00
N ALA A 119 -9.05 14.95 5.08
CA ALA A 119 -9.38 13.53 5.08
C ALA A 119 -10.87 13.28 5.35
N GLY A 120 -11.32 12.06 5.06
CA GLY A 120 -12.68 11.61 5.32
C GLY A 120 -12.95 11.31 6.79
N ALA A 121 -11.92 11.01 7.57
CA ALA A 121 -12.02 10.67 8.98
C ALA A 121 -10.82 11.15 9.80
N GLU A 122 -10.97 11.02 11.12
CA GLU A 122 -9.93 11.18 12.12
C GLU A 122 -10.09 10.00 13.08
N ILE A 123 -8.98 9.39 13.52
CA ILE A 123 -9.01 8.30 14.51
C ILE A 123 -8.27 8.76 15.75
N SER A 124 -9.02 8.89 16.84
CA SER A 124 -8.52 9.31 18.15
C SER A 124 -7.82 8.17 18.91
N ALA A 125 -7.02 8.51 19.93
CA ALA A 125 -6.41 7.55 20.84
C ALA A 125 -7.43 6.65 21.55
N GLY A 126 -8.63 7.17 21.81
CA GLY A 126 -9.74 6.38 22.34
C GLY A 126 -10.21 5.29 21.39
N GLU A 127 -10.39 5.62 20.11
CA GLU A 127 -10.76 4.64 19.07
C GLU A 127 -9.62 3.65 18.80
N ILE A 128 -8.36 4.09 18.84
CA ILE A 128 -7.20 3.19 18.78
C ILE A 128 -7.24 2.17 19.93
N MET A 129 -7.54 2.58 21.15
CA MET A 129 -7.68 1.67 22.29
C MET A 129 -8.81 0.65 22.08
N GLU A 130 -9.94 1.07 21.50
CA GLU A 130 -11.05 0.16 21.17
C GLU A 130 -10.67 -0.83 20.06
N LEU A 131 -10.00 -0.36 18.99
CA LEU A 131 -9.50 -1.19 17.90
C LEU A 131 -8.50 -2.23 18.40
N LEU A 132 -7.51 -1.81 19.19
CA LEU A 132 -6.55 -2.69 19.85
C LEU A 132 -7.21 -3.68 20.82
N GLY A 133 -8.47 -3.49 21.21
CA GLY A 133 -9.27 -4.46 21.96
C GLY A 133 -9.72 -5.68 21.16
N ARG A 134 -9.66 -5.63 19.83
CA ARG A 134 -10.17 -6.67 18.93
C ARG A 134 -9.09 -7.71 18.65
N ASP A 135 -9.52 -8.97 18.50
CA ASP A 135 -8.62 -10.10 18.22
C ASP A 135 -7.98 -10.03 16.83
N SER A 136 -8.67 -9.42 15.86
CA SER A 136 -8.16 -9.23 14.50
C SER A 136 -7.12 -8.12 14.38
N ILE A 137 -7.04 -7.19 15.33
CA ILE A 137 -6.02 -6.14 15.35
C ILE A 137 -4.81 -6.64 16.12
N VAL A 138 -3.62 -6.75 15.53
CA VAL A 138 -2.44 -7.35 16.19
C VAL A 138 -1.37 -6.34 16.61
N ALA A 139 -1.41 -5.12 16.06
CA ALA A 139 -0.45 -4.05 16.36
C ALA A 139 -1.10 -2.67 16.27
N LEU A 140 -0.40 -1.65 16.76
CA LEU A 140 -0.59 -0.28 16.27
C LEU A 140 0.15 -0.17 14.93
N GLY A 141 -0.53 0.38 13.93
CA GLY A 141 -0.03 0.54 12.58
C GLY A 141 1.16 1.47 12.49
N GLU A 142 1.70 1.58 11.29
CA GLU A 142 2.96 2.27 11.06
C GLU A 142 2.94 3.71 11.60
N MET A 143 3.88 4.05 12.48
CA MET A 143 3.92 5.38 13.09
C MET A 143 4.67 6.37 12.19
N MET A 144 4.04 6.76 11.08
CA MET A 144 4.60 7.72 10.11
C MET A 144 4.76 9.14 10.67
N ASN A 145 3.95 9.52 11.67
CA ASN A 145 4.15 10.77 12.40
C ASN A 145 5.30 10.68 13.43
N PHE A 146 6.47 10.24 12.97
CA PHE A 146 7.71 10.28 13.76
C PHE A 146 8.07 11.69 14.25
N PRO A 147 7.77 12.81 13.54
CA PRO A 147 7.98 14.15 14.09
C PRO A 147 7.17 14.39 15.37
N GLY A 148 5.91 13.93 15.39
CA GLY A 148 5.06 13.98 16.57
C GLY A 148 5.59 13.15 17.74
N VAL A 149 6.19 11.98 17.46
CA VAL A 149 6.87 11.16 18.47
C VAL A 149 8.05 11.91 19.10
N ILE A 150 8.92 12.50 18.28
CA ILE A 150 10.11 13.23 18.73
C ILE A 150 9.73 14.49 19.51
N ALA A 151 8.71 15.20 19.05
CA ALA A 151 8.20 16.41 19.69
C ALA A 151 7.40 16.13 20.98
N GLY A 152 7.02 14.87 21.23
CA GLY A 152 6.19 14.49 22.37
C GLY A 152 4.74 14.99 22.23
N ASP A 153 4.18 14.92 21.03
CA ASP A 153 2.78 15.25 20.76
C ASP A 153 1.85 14.40 21.65
N GLU A 154 0.86 15.05 22.27
CA GLU A 154 0.01 14.43 23.29
C GLU A 154 -0.87 13.31 22.70
N GLU A 155 -1.40 13.51 21.50
CA GLU A 155 -2.29 12.56 20.84
C GLU A 155 -1.51 11.35 20.32
N VAL A 156 -0.36 11.59 19.68
CA VAL A 156 0.56 10.52 19.23
C VAL A 156 1.04 9.69 20.41
N THR A 157 1.43 10.35 21.51
CA THR A 157 1.86 9.66 22.74
C THR A 157 0.72 8.82 23.31
N ALA A 158 -0.51 9.34 23.35
CA ALA A 158 -1.67 8.61 23.84
C ALA A 158 -1.96 7.33 23.03
N LYS A 159 -1.83 7.38 21.70
CA LYS A 159 -1.96 6.21 20.81
C LYS A 159 -0.90 5.15 21.10
N ILE A 160 0.37 5.57 21.26
CA ILE A 160 1.49 4.70 21.63
C ILE A 160 1.25 4.02 22.99
N GLU A 161 0.80 4.78 23.98
CA GLU A 161 0.51 4.23 25.31
C GLU A 161 -0.67 3.26 25.31
N ALA A 162 -1.67 3.44 24.42
CA ALA A 162 -2.75 2.47 24.23
C ALA A 162 -2.21 1.10 23.75
N ALA A 163 -1.30 1.09 22.77
CA ALA A 163 -0.66 -0.13 22.29
C ALA A 163 0.16 -0.84 23.39
N LYS A 164 0.93 -0.07 24.17
CA LYS A 164 1.67 -0.59 25.33
C LYS A 164 0.76 -1.18 26.40
N ALA A 165 -0.35 -0.52 26.72
CA ALA A 165 -1.34 -1.01 27.68
C ALA A 165 -1.91 -2.38 27.25
N MET A 166 -2.13 -2.55 25.94
CA MET A 166 -2.61 -3.79 25.33
C MET A 166 -1.50 -4.82 25.06
N ARG A 167 -0.23 -4.46 25.30
CA ARG A 167 0.97 -5.30 25.07
C ARG A 167 1.08 -5.79 23.63
N LYS A 168 0.63 -4.97 22.69
CA LYS A 168 0.75 -5.18 21.24
C LYS A 168 1.97 -4.41 20.71
N PRO A 169 2.66 -4.94 19.69
CA PRO A 169 3.76 -4.21 19.04
C PRO A 169 3.25 -2.92 18.39
N ILE A 170 4.21 -2.05 18.10
CA ILE A 170 3.98 -0.80 17.38
C ILE A 170 4.90 -0.84 16.16
N ASP A 171 4.29 -0.73 14.99
CA ASP A 171 5.01 -0.71 13.72
C ASP A 171 5.50 0.70 13.39
N GLY A 172 6.61 0.78 12.66
CA GLY A 172 7.26 2.04 12.34
C GLY A 172 7.33 2.35 10.86
N HIS A 173 7.43 3.65 10.59
CA HIS A 173 7.63 4.28 9.30
C HIS A 173 8.50 5.52 9.56
N ALA A 174 9.81 5.39 9.40
CA ALA A 174 10.76 6.42 9.81
C ALA A 174 11.90 6.58 8.79
N PRO A 175 11.61 7.01 7.55
CA PRO A 175 12.63 7.17 6.51
C PRO A 175 13.71 8.16 6.97
N LEU A 176 14.99 7.78 6.81
CA LEU A 176 16.17 8.61 7.08
C LEU A 176 16.35 9.07 8.54
N LEU A 177 15.52 8.59 9.47
CA LEU A 177 15.61 8.93 10.88
C LEU A 177 16.87 8.31 11.50
N SER A 178 17.71 9.12 12.14
CA SER A 178 19.02 8.70 12.69
C SER A 178 19.34 9.38 14.03
N GLY A 179 20.39 8.91 14.71
CA GLY A 179 20.96 9.53 15.90
C GLY A 179 20.00 9.60 17.10
N ASP A 180 19.99 10.75 17.79
CA ASP A 180 19.20 10.95 19.01
C ASP A 180 17.68 10.91 18.75
N ASP A 181 17.24 11.34 17.57
CA ASP A 181 15.83 11.30 17.18
C ASP A 181 15.37 9.86 16.94
N LEU A 182 16.20 9.04 16.28
CA LEU A 182 15.95 7.60 16.15
C LEU A 182 15.91 6.91 17.52
N CYS A 183 16.84 7.25 18.42
CA CYS A 183 16.83 6.74 19.79
C CYS A 183 15.51 7.11 20.52
N THR A 184 15.00 8.32 20.31
CA THR A 184 13.73 8.78 20.90
C THR A 184 12.55 7.98 20.35
N TYR A 185 12.50 7.76 19.04
CA TYR A 185 11.46 6.98 18.38
C TYR A 185 11.44 5.51 18.85
N ILE A 186 12.59 4.85 18.89
CA ILE A 186 12.71 3.48 19.41
C ILE A 186 12.35 3.43 20.90
N ALA A 187 12.81 4.39 21.71
CA ALA A 187 12.51 4.45 23.15
C ALA A 187 11.00 4.66 23.42
N ALA A 188 10.28 5.30 22.50
CA ALA A 188 8.82 5.41 22.58
C ALA A 188 8.12 4.06 22.39
N GLY A 189 8.80 3.02 21.89
CA GLY A 189 8.30 1.65 21.80
C GLY A 189 8.00 1.15 20.38
N ILE A 190 8.30 1.96 19.36
CA ILE A 190 8.23 1.53 17.96
C ILE A 190 9.33 0.51 17.71
N SER A 191 8.97 -0.62 17.09
CA SER A 191 9.79 -1.83 17.10
C SER A 191 10.19 -2.38 15.74
N THR A 192 9.59 -1.87 14.68
CA THR A 192 9.85 -2.26 13.29
C THR A 192 10.03 -1.02 12.42
N ASP A 193 10.59 -1.20 11.22
CA ASP A 193 10.62 -0.19 10.17
C ASP A 193 10.74 -0.86 8.79
N HIS A 194 9.98 -0.38 7.82
CA HIS A 194 10.01 -0.82 6.43
C HIS A 194 10.59 0.24 5.47
N GLU A 195 10.87 1.45 5.98
CA GLU A 195 11.27 2.61 5.17
C GLU A 195 12.78 2.74 4.92
N CYS A 196 13.57 1.77 5.38
CA CYS A 196 15.00 1.76 5.08
C CYS A 196 15.26 1.67 3.58
N VAL A 197 16.02 2.62 3.04
CA VAL A 197 16.44 2.61 1.62
C VAL A 197 17.94 2.35 1.45
N THR A 198 18.72 2.45 2.53
CA THR A 198 20.16 2.16 2.51
C THR A 198 20.58 1.14 3.56
N ALA A 199 21.64 0.38 3.27
CA ALA A 199 22.25 -0.53 4.22
C ALA A 199 22.73 0.18 5.50
N THR A 200 23.23 1.41 5.39
CA THR A 200 23.70 2.20 6.55
C THR A 200 22.58 2.48 7.54
N GLU A 201 21.42 2.91 7.04
CA GLU A 201 20.23 3.19 7.84
C GLU A 201 19.73 1.91 8.54
N ALA A 202 19.62 0.81 7.79
CA ALA A 202 19.21 -0.47 8.35
C ALA A 202 20.18 -0.97 9.44
N ILE A 203 21.50 -0.80 9.26
CA ILE A 203 22.49 -1.18 10.29
C ILE A 203 22.26 -0.38 11.56
N GLU A 204 22.13 0.95 11.48
CA GLU A 204 21.93 1.82 12.64
C GLU A 204 20.66 1.43 13.43
N LYS A 205 19.54 1.27 12.72
CA LYS A 205 18.26 0.86 13.32
C LYS A 205 18.36 -0.51 14.00
N ARG A 206 19.04 -1.48 13.37
CA ARG A 206 19.25 -2.82 13.94
C ARG A 206 20.17 -2.82 15.15
N GLU A 207 21.24 -2.03 15.15
CA GLU A 207 22.14 -1.88 16.29
C GLU A 207 21.41 -1.35 17.54
N LEU A 208 20.32 -0.59 17.34
CA LEU A 208 19.44 -0.10 18.39
C LEU A 208 18.27 -1.05 18.72
N GLY A 209 18.19 -2.20 18.05
CA GLY A 209 17.22 -3.27 18.34
C GLY A 209 15.89 -3.16 17.59
N MET A 210 15.77 -2.27 16.60
CA MET A 210 14.63 -2.21 15.69
C MET A 210 14.72 -3.30 14.63
N LYS A 211 13.59 -3.91 14.29
CA LYS A 211 13.50 -4.95 13.25
C LYS A 211 13.28 -4.34 11.88
N ILE A 212 13.94 -4.87 10.87
CA ILE A 212 13.87 -4.33 9.50
C ILE A 212 13.00 -5.20 8.63
N MET A 213 12.02 -4.57 8.00
CA MET A 213 11.18 -5.19 6.97
C MET A 213 11.72 -4.81 5.60
N ALA A 214 12.16 -5.79 4.82
CA ALA A 214 12.63 -5.53 3.46
C ALA A 214 11.44 -5.57 2.50
N ARG A 215 11.13 -4.43 1.89
CA ARG A 215 10.06 -4.30 0.90
C ARG A 215 10.44 -4.92 -0.44
N GLU A 216 9.49 -5.60 -1.05
CA GLU A 216 9.60 -6.18 -2.39
C GLU A 216 8.27 -6.07 -3.16
N GLY A 217 7.61 -4.91 -3.06
CA GLY A 217 6.33 -4.59 -3.68
C GLY A 217 6.43 -3.95 -5.06
N SER A 218 5.35 -3.29 -5.48
CA SER A 218 5.25 -2.53 -6.73
C SER A 218 5.90 -1.16 -6.62
N SER A 219 5.61 -0.42 -5.55
CA SER A 219 6.12 0.95 -5.32
C SER A 219 7.59 0.96 -4.89
N ALA A 220 7.99 0.02 -4.03
CA ALA A 220 9.33 -0.03 -3.43
C ALA A 220 9.92 -1.45 -3.44
N LYS A 221 11.22 -1.54 -3.78
CA LYS A 221 12.00 -2.80 -3.82
C LYS A 221 13.36 -2.58 -3.17
N ASN A 222 13.43 -2.77 -1.87
CA ASN A 222 14.62 -2.49 -1.06
C ASN A 222 15.39 -3.76 -0.67
N LEU A 223 14.82 -4.96 -0.87
CA LEU A 223 15.43 -6.22 -0.44
C LEU A 223 16.89 -6.36 -0.87
N ARG A 224 17.21 -6.07 -2.14
CA ARG A 224 18.57 -6.22 -2.65
C ARG A 224 19.59 -5.37 -1.90
N ASP A 225 19.22 -4.15 -1.56
CA ASP A 225 20.12 -3.17 -0.95
C ASP A 225 20.22 -3.36 0.57
N LEU A 226 19.14 -3.84 1.21
CA LEU A 226 19.09 -4.08 2.66
C LEU A 226 19.61 -5.46 3.07
N LEU A 227 19.52 -6.48 2.20
CA LEU A 227 19.91 -7.84 2.56
C LEU A 227 21.34 -7.97 3.15
N PRO A 228 22.37 -7.26 2.63
CA PRO A 228 23.70 -7.28 3.23
C PRO A 228 23.77 -6.70 4.65
N ALA A 229 22.87 -5.77 4.98
CA ALA A 229 22.71 -5.22 6.33
C ALA A 229 21.93 -6.16 7.26
N GLY A 230 21.20 -7.13 6.70
CA GLY A 230 20.34 -8.08 7.38
C GLY A 230 18.92 -7.54 7.57
N CYS A 231 17.92 -8.40 7.33
CA CYS A 231 16.50 -8.09 7.46
C CYS A 231 15.83 -9.13 8.37
N ASP A 232 14.77 -8.72 9.07
CA ASP A 232 14.00 -9.60 9.95
C ASP A 232 12.80 -10.20 9.22
N PHE A 233 12.18 -9.42 8.33
CA PHE A 233 10.99 -9.79 7.54
C PHE A 233 11.17 -9.45 6.06
N LEU A 234 10.45 -10.17 5.19
CA LEU A 234 10.20 -9.76 3.80
C LEU A 234 8.72 -9.37 3.71
N VAL A 235 8.42 -8.21 3.14
CA VAL A 235 7.07 -7.64 3.09
C VAL A 235 6.78 -7.07 1.70
N SER A 236 5.51 -7.00 1.33
CA SER A 236 5.12 -6.37 0.07
C SER A 236 4.97 -4.87 0.17
N ASP A 237 4.50 -4.34 1.32
CA ASP A 237 4.09 -2.94 1.44
C ASP A 237 2.97 -2.63 0.42
N ASP A 238 3.21 -1.79 -0.58
CA ASP A 238 2.30 -1.61 -1.72
C ASP A 238 2.52 -2.65 -2.81
N ILE A 239 1.47 -3.37 -3.22
CA ILE A 239 1.53 -4.28 -4.38
C ILE A 239 0.31 -4.15 -5.30
N HIS A 240 0.56 -3.81 -6.56
CA HIS A 240 -0.46 -3.69 -7.60
C HIS A 240 -0.95 -5.07 -8.10
N PRO A 241 -2.17 -5.16 -8.65
CA PRO A 241 -2.79 -6.45 -8.98
C PRO A 241 -1.99 -7.23 -10.03
N GLY A 242 -1.38 -6.54 -10.99
CA GLY A 242 -0.52 -7.18 -12.01
C GLY A 242 0.78 -7.77 -11.45
N ASP A 243 1.40 -7.12 -10.45
CA ASP A 243 2.58 -7.69 -9.76
C ASP A 243 2.17 -8.87 -8.87
N LEU A 244 1.07 -8.72 -8.12
CA LEU A 244 0.54 -9.76 -7.24
C LEU A 244 0.24 -11.07 -7.99
N LEU A 245 -0.29 -10.99 -9.22
CA LEU A 245 -0.53 -12.14 -10.08
C LEU A 245 0.74 -12.80 -10.63
N ARG A 246 1.84 -12.04 -10.75
CA ARG A 246 3.13 -12.59 -11.19
C ARG A 246 3.83 -13.35 -10.07
N GLY A 247 3.62 -12.93 -8.83
CA GLY A 247 4.20 -13.52 -7.64
C GLY A 247 3.92 -12.68 -6.41
N HIS A 248 4.11 -13.27 -5.24
CA HIS A 248 4.00 -12.58 -3.95
C HIS A 248 5.26 -12.90 -3.12
N LEU A 249 5.09 -13.43 -1.91
CA LEU A 249 6.22 -13.81 -1.06
C LEU A 249 7.06 -14.97 -1.63
N ASP A 250 6.51 -15.82 -2.50
CA ASP A 250 7.30 -16.83 -3.22
C ASP A 250 8.37 -16.19 -4.11
N LEU A 251 8.03 -15.08 -4.76
CA LEU A 251 8.95 -14.31 -5.59
C LEU A 251 9.95 -13.54 -4.72
N ALA A 252 9.52 -12.95 -3.60
CA ALA A 252 10.41 -12.31 -2.64
C ALA A 252 11.43 -13.29 -2.06
N LEU A 253 11.00 -14.51 -1.71
CA LEU A 253 11.86 -15.60 -1.26
C LEU A 253 12.89 -16.00 -2.32
N ARG A 254 12.45 -16.18 -3.58
CA ARG A 254 13.35 -16.48 -4.70
C ARG A 254 14.41 -15.38 -4.86
N ARG A 255 14.00 -14.12 -4.84
CA ARG A 255 14.91 -12.96 -4.94
C ARG A 255 15.88 -12.91 -3.76
N ALA A 256 15.42 -13.13 -2.54
CA ALA A 256 16.28 -13.14 -1.35
C ALA A 256 17.42 -14.18 -1.50
N VAL A 257 17.09 -15.40 -1.93
CA VAL A 257 18.09 -16.46 -2.18
C VAL A 257 19.00 -16.12 -3.37
N GLU A 258 18.47 -15.55 -4.45
CA GLU A 258 19.26 -15.06 -5.59
C GLU A 258 20.26 -13.97 -5.19
N TYR A 259 19.88 -13.12 -4.23
CA TYR A 259 20.74 -12.07 -3.67
C TYR A 259 21.69 -12.58 -2.57
N GLY A 260 21.61 -13.86 -2.22
CA GLY A 260 22.58 -14.54 -1.36
C GLY A 260 22.11 -14.81 0.07
N ALA A 261 20.82 -14.67 0.38
CA ALA A 261 20.26 -15.10 1.66
C ALA A 261 20.40 -16.63 1.83
N ASP A 262 20.62 -17.09 3.06
CA ASP A 262 20.44 -18.51 3.35
C ASP A 262 18.96 -18.89 3.14
N PRO A 263 18.64 -19.98 2.41
CA PRO A 263 17.25 -20.31 2.12
C PRO A 263 16.39 -20.62 3.35
N VAL A 264 16.97 -21.13 4.44
CA VAL A 264 16.23 -21.36 5.69
C VAL A 264 15.92 -20.03 6.36
N GLU A 265 16.90 -19.13 6.45
CA GLU A 265 16.70 -17.78 6.99
C GLU A 265 15.66 -17.00 6.18
N ALA A 266 15.68 -17.08 4.85
CA ALA A 266 14.68 -16.46 3.99
C ALA A 266 13.26 -16.98 4.31
N VAL A 267 13.09 -18.31 4.49
CA VAL A 267 11.79 -18.87 4.91
C VAL A 267 11.39 -18.37 6.29
N GLN A 268 12.32 -18.25 7.24
CA GLN A 268 12.03 -17.71 8.57
C GLN A 268 11.49 -16.27 8.52
N MET A 269 12.04 -15.43 7.62
CA MET A 269 11.63 -14.03 7.43
C MET A 269 10.14 -13.87 7.06
N VAL A 270 9.53 -14.87 6.42
CA VAL A 270 8.11 -14.86 6.03
C VAL A 270 7.28 -15.90 6.78
N THR A 271 7.79 -16.50 7.85
CA THR A 271 7.06 -17.52 8.62
C THR A 271 7.17 -17.27 10.12
N ILE A 272 8.17 -17.86 10.79
CA ILE A 272 8.26 -17.84 12.25
C ILE A 272 8.64 -16.45 12.80
N ASN A 273 9.38 -15.64 12.04
CA ASN A 273 9.78 -14.30 12.47
C ASN A 273 8.55 -13.38 12.63
N PRO A 274 7.70 -13.17 11.59
CA PRO A 274 6.51 -12.35 11.74
C PRO A 274 5.49 -12.99 12.70
N ALA A 275 5.32 -14.31 12.67
CA ALA A 275 4.42 -14.99 13.60
C ALA A 275 4.81 -14.75 15.07
N SER A 276 6.10 -14.80 15.39
CA SER A 276 6.59 -14.54 16.75
C SER A 276 6.44 -13.08 17.14
N HIS A 277 6.62 -12.14 16.19
CA HIS A 277 6.51 -10.72 16.45
C HIS A 277 5.08 -10.31 16.82
N TYR A 278 4.10 -10.75 16.03
CA TYR A 278 2.68 -10.41 16.20
C TYR A 278 1.91 -11.44 17.05
N ARG A 279 2.57 -12.50 17.53
CA ARG A 279 1.99 -13.60 18.33
C ARG A 279 0.86 -14.33 17.61
N LEU A 280 1.14 -14.74 16.38
CA LEU A 280 0.19 -15.45 15.52
C LEU A 280 0.30 -16.97 15.74
N ASP A 281 -0.84 -17.67 15.68
CA ASP A 281 -0.90 -19.14 15.84
C ASP A 281 -0.57 -19.89 14.52
N THR A 282 0.26 -19.30 13.66
CA THR A 282 0.71 -19.84 12.37
C THR A 282 2.23 -19.63 12.18
N GLY A 283 2.80 -19.93 11.01
CA GLY A 283 4.23 -19.70 10.72
C GLY A 283 5.19 -20.78 11.24
N ALA A 284 4.67 -21.90 11.75
CA ALA A 284 5.48 -23.07 12.11
C ALA A 284 4.72 -24.40 11.92
N ILE A 285 5.45 -25.46 11.56
CA ILE A 285 4.90 -26.83 11.50
C ILE A 285 5.16 -27.52 12.84
N ALA A 286 4.29 -27.28 13.81
CA ALA A 286 4.42 -27.82 15.16
C ALA A 286 3.05 -28.11 15.81
N PRO A 287 2.97 -29.06 16.76
CA PRO A 287 1.74 -29.32 17.50
C PRO A 287 1.17 -28.05 18.16
N GLY A 288 -0.12 -27.80 17.97
CA GLY A 288 -0.84 -26.63 18.48
C GLY A 288 -0.95 -25.46 17.49
N MET A 289 -0.12 -25.43 16.44
CA MET A 289 -0.20 -24.40 15.40
C MET A 289 -1.30 -24.73 14.38
N HIS A 290 -1.83 -23.71 13.71
CA HIS A 290 -2.68 -23.91 12.54
C HIS A 290 -1.94 -24.68 11.43
N ALA A 291 -2.66 -25.57 10.75
CA ALA A 291 -2.13 -26.34 9.63
C ALA A 291 -2.13 -25.53 8.33
N ASP A 292 -1.45 -24.38 8.36
CA ASP A 292 -1.29 -23.49 7.22
C ASP A 292 0.08 -23.73 6.57
N LEU A 293 0.09 -24.29 5.36
CA LEU A 293 1.27 -24.92 4.75
C LEU A 293 1.41 -24.53 3.29
N ALA A 294 2.66 -24.31 2.87
CA ALA A 294 3.03 -24.20 1.46
C ALA A 294 3.86 -25.41 1.05
N VAL A 295 3.52 -26.05 -0.08
CA VAL A 295 4.30 -27.15 -0.67
C VAL A 295 5.03 -26.63 -1.87
N VAL A 296 6.37 -26.66 -1.84
CA VAL A 296 7.24 -26.14 -2.90
C VAL A 296 8.12 -27.22 -3.51
N ASP A 297 8.59 -26.99 -4.73
CA ASP A 297 9.55 -27.86 -5.41
C ASP A 297 10.88 -27.95 -4.65
N ASN A 298 11.45 -26.79 -4.31
CA ASN A 298 12.77 -26.67 -3.68
C ASN A 298 12.94 -25.27 -3.04
N LEU A 299 13.99 -25.08 -2.22
CA LEU A 299 14.29 -23.81 -1.54
C LEU A 299 15.12 -22.81 -2.38
N ARG A 300 15.17 -23.00 -3.70
CA ARG A 300 15.81 -22.06 -4.63
C ARG A 300 14.76 -21.32 -5.44
N ASP A 301 13.87 -22.07 -6.09
CA ASP A 301 12.89 -21.53 -7.01
C ASP A 301 11.57 -21.21 -6.31
N PHE A 302 11.28 -21.84 -5.16
CA PHE A 302 10.04 -21.68 -4.39
C PHE A 302 8.75 -21.85 -5.18
N THR A 303 8.78 -22.57 -6.31
CA THR A 303 7.57 -22.87 -7.10
C THR A 303 6.53 -23.58 -6.22
N VAL A 304 5.40 -22.92 -5.99
CA VAL A 304 4.32 -23.42 -5.13
C VAL A 304 3.47 -24.43 -5.88
N ARG A 305 3.43 -25.67 -5.37
CA ARG A 305 2.60 -26.75 -5.89
C ARG A 305 1.22 -26.79 -5.26
N ARG A 306 1.17 -26.61 -3.93
CA ARG A 306 -0.07 -26.72 -3.14
C ARG A 306 -0.01 -25.80 -1.93
N VAL A 307 -1.17 -25.29 -1.55
CA VAL A 307 -1.34 -24.49 -0.34
C VAL A 307 -2.48 -25.06 0.48
N TYR A 308 -2.23 -25.22 1.77
CA TYR A 308 -3.20 -25.67 2.75
C TYR A 308 -3.44 -24.56 3.76
N ILE A 309 -4.69 -24.32 4.13
CA ILE A 309 -5.06 -23.44 5.25
C ILE A 309 -6.01 -24.21 6.15
N GLY A 310 -5.69 -24.30 7.44
CA GLY A 310 -6.39 -25.21 8.35
C GLY A 310 -6.39 -26.67 7.86
N GLY A 311 -5.35 -27.08 7.13
CA GLY A 311 -5.25 -28.42 6.56
C GLY A 311 -6.15 -28.71 5.36
N GLU A 312 -6.97 -27.76 4.92
CA GLU A 312 -7.77 -27.86 3.70
C GLU A 312 -6.95 -27.37 2.50
N LEU A 313 -7.02 -28.09 1.38
CA LEU A 313 -6.34 -27.67 0.15
C LEU A 313 -7.10 -26.46 -0.43
N VAL A 314 -6.44 -25.30 -0.44
CA VAL A 314 -7.01 -24.02 -0.91
C VAL A 314 -6.40 -23.53 -2.22
N ALA A 315 -5.22 -24.01 -2.60
CA ALA A 315 -4.70 -23.81 -3.94
C ALA A 315 -3.84 -25.00 -4.40
N ALA A 316 -3.85 -25.23 -5.71
CA ALA A 316 -3.00 -26.22 -6.38
C ALA A 316 -2.61 -25.72 -7.78
N ASP A 317 -1.34 -25.92 -8.15
CA ASP A 317 -0.80 -25.62 -9.48
C ASP A 317 -1.14 -24.20 -9.97
N GLY A 318 -0.93 -23.20 -9.09
CA GLY A 318 -1.14 -21.78 -9.38
C GLY A 318 -2.60 -21.34 -9.42
N ARG A 319 -3.54 -22.13 -8.90
CA ARG A 319 -4.97 -21.78 -8.88
C ARG A 319 -5.64 -22.09 -7.55
N CYS A 320 -6.55 -21.23 -7.13
CA CYS A 320 -7.42 -21.48 -5.99
C CYS A 320 -8.32 -22.70 -6.23
N THR A 321 -8.49 -23.53 -5.21
CA THR A 321 -9.39 -24.70 -5.19
C THR A 321 -10.68 -24.44 -4.41
N TYR A 322 -10.74 -23.34 -3.65
CA TYR A 322 -11.97 -22.83 -3.06
C TYR A 322 -12.73 -21.93 -4.04
N ARG A 323 -14.02 -21.72 -3.78
CA ARG A 323 -14.78 -20.69 -4.46
C ARG A 323 -14.87 -19.50 -3.54
N MET A 324 -14.52 -18.32 -4.04
CA MET A 324 -14.88 -17.09 -3.38
C MET A 324 -16.40 -17.03 -3.23
N LYS A 325 -16.86 -16.67 -2.03
CA LYS A 325 -18.25 -16.31 -1.86
C LYS A 325 -18.42 -14.95 -2.52
N LYS A 326 -19.17 -14.90 -3.61
CA LYS A 326 -19.58 -13.61 -4.18
C LYS A 326 -20.60 -13.00 -3.22
N SER A 327 -20.16 -11.99 -2.47
CA SER A 327 -21.05 -11.12 -1.70
C SER A 327 -21.98 -10.36 -2.66
N ALA A 328 -23.05 -9.76 -2.12
CA ALA A 328 -23.82 -8.80 -2.90
C ALA A 328 -22.90 -7.63 -3.31
N PRO A 329 -23.13 -6.95 -4.46
CA PRO A 329 -22.30 -5.83 -4.89
C PRO A 329 -22.12 -4.84 -3.75
N ILE A 330 -20.87 -4.61 -3.36
CA ILE A 330 -20.53 -3.72 -2.26
C ILE A 330 -20.17 -2.37 -2.87
N SER A 331 -21.09 -1.42 -2.80
CA SER A 331 -20.78 -0.01 -3.01
C SER A 331 -20.80 0.67 -1.66
N VAL A 332 -19.62 0.75 -1.05
CA VAL A 332 -19.39 1.45 0.20
C VAL A 332 -18.38 2.54 -0.11
N ASN A 333 -18.87 3.68 -0.60
CA ASN A 333 -18.03 4.81 -0.95
C ASN A 333 -18.58 6.13 -0.38
N ARG A 334 -17.68 7.08 -0.18
CA ARG A 334 -17.95 8.44 0.28
C ARG A 334 -17.39 9.48 -0.70
N ILE A 335 -17.86 9.44 -1.95
CA ILE A 335 -17.63 10.54 -2.90
C ILE A 335 -18.78 11.54 -2.77
N LYS A 336 -18.47 12.71 -2.21
CA LYS A 336 -19.36 13.84 -1.97
C LYS A 336 -18.69 15.12 -2.45
N VAL A 337 -18.46 15.21 -3.74
CA VAL A 337 -17.93 16.42 -4.38
C VAL A 337 -19.04 17.47 -4.42
N LYS A 338 -18.76 18.70 -3.98
CA LYS A 338 -19.68 19.83 -4.18
C LYS A 338 -19.71 20.19 -5.66
N GLU A 339 -20.82 20.74 -6.14
CA GLU A 339 -20.90 21.19 -7.53
C GLU A 339 -19.88 22.29 -7.80
N PHE A 340 -19.16 22.18 -8.92
CA PHE A 340 -18.13 23.12 -9.37
C PHE A 340 -18.16 23.23 -10.91
N SER A 341 -17.64 24.32 -11.45
CA SER A 341 -17.51 24.58 -12.89
C SER A 341 -16.06 24.38 -13.37
N GLU A 342 -15.85 24.45 -14.69
CA GLU A 342 -14.51 24.43 -15.28
C GLU A 342 -13.64 25.61 -14.78
N GLU A 343 -14.26 26.77 -14.56
CA GLU A 343 -13.59 27.96 -14.02
C GLU A 343 -13.01 27.73 -12.61
N ASP A 344 -13.63 26.85 -11.80
CA ASP A 344 -13.10 26.49 -10.48
C ASP A 344 -11.79 25.68 -10.57
N LEU A 345 -11.44 25.15 -11.74
CA LEU A 345 -10.17 24.46 -12.01
C LEU A 345 -9.10 25.40 -12.60
N GLU A 346 -9.38 26.70 -12.71
CA GLU A 346 -8.46 27.70 -13.26
C GLU A 346 -7.58 28.37 -12.20
N VAL A 347 -6.48 28.97 -12.67
CA VAL A 347 -5.65 29.89 -11.89
C VAL A 347 -5.82 31.28 -12.50
N GLU A 348 -6.43 32.20 -11.76
CA GLU A 348 -6.73 33.57 -12.23
C GLU A 348 -5.50 34.48 -12.23
N SER A 349 -5.39 35.34 -13.25
CA SER A 349 -4.41 36.44 -13.29
C SER A 349 -4.89 37.57 -14.21
N ASP A 350 -4.59 38.82 -13.82
CA ASP A 350 -4.83 40.02 -14.65
C ASP A 350 -3.62 40.40 -15.53
N ALA A 351 -2.50 39.67 -15.43
CA ALA A 351 -1.30 39.91 -16.24
C ALA A 351 -1.43 39.24 -17.62
N ASP A 352 -0.57 39.61 -18.58
CA ASP A 352 -0.50 38.93 -19.89
C ASP A 352 0.33 37.61 -19.81
N GLU A 353 1.26 37.54 -18.86
CA GLU A 353 2.17 36.41 -18.62
C GLU A 353 2.53 36.43 -17.13
N VAL A 354 2.67 35.24 -16.52
CA VAL A 354 3.08 35.08 -15.12
C VAL A 354 4.15 34.01 -14.99
N THR A 355 4.94 34.07 -13.92
CA THR A 355 5.79 32.94 -13.52
C THR A 355 5.07 32.09 -12.48
N VAL A 356 4.93 30.80 -12.74
CA VAL A 356 4.32 29.83 -11.81
C VAL A 356 5.34 28.86 -11.24
N ARG A 357 5.05 28.31 -10.06
CA ARG A 357 5.67 27.09 -9.54
C ARG A 357 5.09 25.88 -10.26
N VAL A 358 5.96 24.94 -10.61
CA VAL A 358 5.61 23.69 -11.27
C VAL A 358 6.12 22.53 -10.43
N ILE A 359 5.27 21.53 -10.22
CA ILE A 359 5.65 20.26 -9.64
C ILE A 359 6.32 19.43 -10.74
N ASP A 360 7.61 19.15 -10.61
CA ASP A 360 8.33 18.33 -11.58
C ASP A 360 8.30 16.86 -11.11
N VAL A 361 7.68 15.99 -11.90
CA VAL A 361 7.62 14.54 -11.64
C VAL A 361 8.76 13.79 -12.31
N MET A 362 9.23 12.74 -11.64
CA MET A 362 10.31 11.89 -12.12
C MET A 362 9.80 10.45 -12.23
N ASP A 363 9.94 9.85 -13.41
CA ASP A 363 9.47 8.49 -13.64
C ASP A 363 10.10 7.48 -12.66
N GLY A 364 9.26 6.65 -12.04
CA GLY A 364 9.67 5.66 -11.05
C GLY A 364 10.20 6.23 -9.73
N GLN A 365 9.86 7.48 -9.38
CA GLN A 365 10.17 8.10 -8.09
C GLN A 365 8.90 8.63 -7.41
N ILE A 366 8.86 8.53 -6.08
CA ILE A 366 7.76 9.08 -5.25
C ILE A 366 8.02 10.56 -4.90
N ILE A 367 9.30 10.97 -4.90
CA ILE A 367 9.72 12.35 -4.69
C ILE A 367 9.42 13.23 -5.92
N THR A 368 9.21 14.52 -5.68
CA THR A 368 9.03 15.56 -6.71
C THR A 368 10.06 16.67 -6.53
N GLU A 369 10.31 17.45 -7.58
CA GLU A 369 11.12 18.68 -7.51
C GLU A 369 10.24 19.93 -7.71
N GLU A 370 10.74 21.10 -7.29
CA GLU A 370 10.15 22.39 -7.63
C GLU A 370 10.89 23.01 -8.83
N SER A 371 10.14 23.40 -9.87
CA SER A 371 10.65 24.29 -10.92
C SER A 371 9.75 25.52 -11.13
N ARG A 372 10.19 26.43 -12.01
CA ARG A 372 9.43 27.63 -12.38
C ARG A 372 9.28 27.71 -13.89
N ALA A 373 8.13 28.21 -14.34
CA ALA A 373 7.86 28.43 -15.76
C ALA A 373 7.10 29.74 -15.98
N GLY A 374 7.44 30.45 -17.06
CA GLY A 374 6.63 31.55 -17.58
C GLY A 374 5.48 30.98 -18.40
N LEU A 375 4.25 31.32 -18.06
CA LEU A 375 3.04 30.88 -18.74
C LEU A 375 2.21 32.09 -19.17
N ALA A 376 1.65 31.99 -20.37
CA ALA A 376 0.73 33.00 -20.89
C ALA A 376 -0.57 32.99 -20.10
N VAL A 377 -1.22 34.15 -20.04
CA VAL A 377 -2.57 34.29 -19.48
C VAL A 377 -3.53 34.52 -20.65
N GLU A 378 -4.52 33.64 -20.77
CA GLU A 378 -5.54 33.68 -21.81
C GLU A 378 -6.91 33.81 -21.16
N ASP A 379 -7.70 34.80 -21.60
CA ASP A 379 -9.04 35.10 -21.06
C ASP A 379 -9.11 35.26 -19.52
N GLY A 380 -8.01 35.69 -18.90
CA GLY A 380 -7.90 35.92 -17.44
C GLY A 380 -7.42 34.71 -16.63
N PHE A 381 -7.06 33.61 -17.30
CA PHE A 381 -6.58 32.38 -16.68
C PHE A 381 -5.19 31.99 -17.19
N VAL A 382 -4.36 31.44 -16.32
CA VAL A 382 -3.01 30.98 -16.69
C VAL A 382 -3.12 29.71 -17.53
N ALA A 383 -2.69 29.78 -18.78
CA ALA A 383 -2.78 28.68 -19.73
C ALA A 383 -1.66 27.64 -19.51
N PRO A 384 -1.95 26.32 -19.60
CA PRO A 384 -0.90 25.31 -19.62
C PRO A 384 -0.07 25.40 -20.91
N ASP A 385 1.10 24.78 -20.92
CA ASP A 385 1.94 24.63 -22.11
C ASP A 385 2.29 23.14 -22.33
N PRO A 386 1.39 22.36 -22.96
CA PRO A 386 1.66 20.96 -23.28
C PRO A 386 2.90 20.75 -24.16
N SER A 387 3.33 21.76 -24.92
CA SER A 387 4.54 21.65 -25.75
C SER A 387 5.83 21.67 -24.92
N ALA A 388 5.78 22.29 -23.74
CA ALA A 388 6.82 22.25 -22.71
C ALA A 388 6.52 21.22 -21.61
N ASP A 389 5.52 20.35 -21.81
CA ASP A 389 5.02 19.39 -20.82
C ASP A 389 4.65 20.07 -19.50
N ILE A 390 3.93 21.19 -19.56
CA ILE A 390 3.39 21.86 -18.38
C ILE A 390 1.87 21.74 -18.45
N LEU A 391 1.32 20.90 -17.59
CA LEU A 391 -0.10 20.58 -17.53
C LEU A 391 -0.73 21.18 -16.28
N LYS A 392 -2.07 21.29 -16.31
CA LYS A 392 -2.84 21.65 -15.12
C LYS A 392 -2.96 20.44 -14.21
N VAL A 393 -2.91 20.68 -12.91
CA VAL A 393 -3.24 19.69 -11.87
C VAL A 393 -4.20 20.31 -10.88
N SER A 394 -5.22 19.56 -10.48
CA SER A 394 -6.16 19.97 -9.44
C SER A 394 -6.39 18.85 -8.44
N VAL A 395 -6.56 19.24 -7.17
CA VAL A 395 -7.02 18.34 -6.09
C VAL A 395 -8.35 18.86 -5.56
N ILE A 396 -9.36 18.01 -5.62
CA ILE A 396 -10.77 18.32 -5.35
C ILE A 396 -11.22 17.52 -4.14
N ASP A 397 -11.69 18.23 -3.11
CA ASP A 397 -12.26 17.60 -1.93
C ASP A 397 -13.44 16.70 -2.31
N ARG A 398 -13.34 15.43 -1.90
CA ARG A 398 -14.42 14.46 -2.09
C ARG A 398 -15.29 14.27 -0.85
N TYR A 399 -15.04 14.98 0.24
CA TYR A 399 -15.72 14.77 1.53
C TYR A 399 -16.84 15.77 1.82
N GLY A 400 -17.10 16.71 0.92
CA GLY A 400 -18.23 17.65 0.96
C GLY A 400 -17.91 18.98 1.66
N LYS A 401 -16.63 19.29 1.85
CA LYS A 401 -16.12 20.60 2.26
C LYS A 401 -16.06 21.56 1.07
N GLY A 402 -15.79 21.06 -0.13
CA GLY A 402 -15.75 21.83 -1.38
C GLY A 402 -14.49 22.67 -1.55
N ASN A 403 -13.36 22.20 -1.02
CA ASN A 403 -12.07 22.79 -1.35
C ASN A 403 -11.63 22.29 -2.73
N ILE A 404 -11.02 23.17 -3.51
CA ILE A 404 -10.38 22.87 -4.78
C ILE A 404 -9.07 23.65 -4.78
N ALA A 405 -7.98 22.96 -5.10
CA ALA A 405 -6.68 23.57 -5.30
C ALA A 405 -6.18 23.28 -6.70
N ASN A 406 -5.60 24.29 -7.34
CA ASN A 406 -5.11 24.23 -8.72
C ASN A 406 -3.61 24.54 -8.74
N GLY A 407 -2.90 23.94 -9.68
CA GLY A 407 -1.47 24.15 -9.89
C GLY A 407 -1.01 23.63 -11.24
N PHE A 408 0.31 23.53 -11.41
CA PHE A 408 0.93 23.06 -12.63
C PHE A 408 1.91 21.93 -12.36
N VAL A 409 1.95 20.95 -13.27
CA VAL A 409 2.80 19.77 -13.17
C VAL A 409 3.55 19.56 -14.49
N ARG A 410 4.79 19.08 -14.40
CA ARG A 410 5.62 18.67 -15.54
C ARG A 410 6.08 17.23 -15.38
N GLY A 411 6.13 16.50 -16.49
CA GLY A 411 6.63 15.13 -16.58
C GLY A 411 5.57 14.11 -16.98
N PHE A 412 4.30 14.53 -17.10
CA PHE A 412 3.19 13.66 -17.49
C PHE A 412 3.10 13.45 -19.00
N GLY A 413 3.53 14.41 -19.81
CA GLY A 413 3.65 14.31 -21.27
C GLY A 413 2.34 14.30 -22.05
N LEU A 414 1.19 14.59 -21.44
CA LEU A 414 -0.10 14.58 -22.15
C LEU A 414 -0.12 15.67 -23.22
N GLY A 415 -0.47 15.28 -24.44
CA GLY A 415 -0.72 16.21 -25.56
C GLY A 415 -2.18 16.62 -25.67
N GLU A 416 -3.10 15.82 -25.12
CA GLU A 416 -4.54 16.09 -25.04
C GLU A 416 -5.16 15.33 -23.86
N GLY A 417 -6.36 15.74 -23.46
CA GLY A 417 -7.18 14.99 -22.52
C GLY A 417 -6.81 15.18 -21.05
N ALA A 418 -7.32 14.29 -20.20
CA ALA A 418 -7.10 14.32 -18.76
C ALA A 418 -7.08 12.92 -18.15
N LEU A 419 -6.34 12.78 -17.05
CA LEU A 419 -6.30 11.63 -16.17
C LEU A 419 -6.82 12.06 -14.79
N ALA A 420 -7.69 11.26 -14.18
CA ALA A 420 -8.19 11.51 -12.84
C ALA A 420 -8.13 10.24 -11.99
N SER A 421 -7.94 10.39 -10.67
CA SER A 421 -7.89 9.28 -9.72
C SER A 421 -8.56 9.65 -8.42
N THR A 422 -9.24 8.67 -7.80
CA THR A 422 -9.67 8.73 -6.40
C THR A 422 -8.71 8.02 -5.43
N VAL A 423 -7.64 7.44 -5.96
CA VAL A 423 -6.47 6.92 -5.23
C VAL A 423 -5.39 8.01 -5.28
N ALA A 424 -5.26 8.74 -4.17
CA ALA A 424 -4.34 9.87 -4.02
C ALA A 424 -3.84 9.92 -2.57
N HIS A 425 -2.65 9.42 -2.31
CA HIS A 425 -2.16 9.18 -0.94
C HIS A 425 -2.08 10.49 -0.15
N ASP A 426 -2.47 10.56 1.13
CA ASP A 426 -3.23 9.54 1.92
C ASP A 426 -4.68 9.99 2.15
N SER A 427 -4.97 11.27 1.95
CA SER A 427 -6.32 11.81 2.15
C SER A 427 -7.30 11.33 1.08
N HIS A 428 -6.82 10.83 -0.05
CA HIS A 428 -7.58 10.26 -1.16
C HIS A 428 -8.65 11.20 -1.71
N ASN A 429 -8.36 12.49 -1.79
CA ASN A 429 -9.18 13.41 -2.56
C ASN A 429 -9.10 13.07 -4.06
N ILE A 430 -9.96 13.67 -4.88
CA ILE A 430 -9.87 13.45 -6.33
C ILE A 430 -8.71 14.29 -6.84
N ILE A 431 -7.73 13.65 -7.47
CA ILE A 431 -6.67 14.33 -8.20
C ILE A 431 -6.91 14.19 -9.69
N VAL A 432 -6.68 15.26 -10.44
CA VAL A 432 -6.82 15.29 -11.89
C VAL A 432 -5.69 16.09 -12.54
N VAL A 433 -5.12 15.55 -13.61
CA VAL A 433 -4.10 16.19 -14.45
C VAL A 433 -4.63 16.24 -15.88
N GLY A 434 -4.51 17.38 -16.56
CA GLY A 434 -5.00 17.50 -17.93
C GLY A 434 -4.51 18.73 -18.69
N THR A 435 -4.85 18.75 -19.97
CA THR A 435 -4.51 19.85 -20.88
C THR A 435 -5.43 21.04 -20.79
N ASP A 436 -6.64 20.86 -20.26
CA ASP A 436 -7.67 21.88 -20.14
C ASP A 436 -8.73 21.50 -19.10
N SER A 437 -9.45 22.49 -18.58
CA SER A 437 -10.43 22.30 -17.50
C SER A 437 -11.68 21.53 -17.90
N GLU A 438 -12.09 21.58 -19.17
CA GLU A 438 -13.25 20.85 -19.67
C GLU A 438 -13.00 19.34 -19.58
N LYS A 439 -11.83 18.90 -20.04
CA LYS A 439 -11.39 17.49 -19.92
C LYS A 439 -11.16 17.09 -18.48
N MET A 440 -10.53 17.93 -17.68
CA MET A 440 -10.32 17.63 -16.27
C MET A 440 -11.65 17.44 -15.54
N LYS A 441 -12.61 18.35 -15.72
CA LYS A 441 -13.94 18.23 -15.14
C LYS A 441 -14.66 16.97 -15.62
N GLY A 442 -14.62 16.68 -16.93
CA GLY A 442 -15.22 15.46 -17.49
C GLY A 442 -14.65 14.18 -16.88
N ALA A 443 -13.32 14.11 -16.68
CA ALA A 443 -12.68 12.97 -16.03
C ALA A 443 -13.10 12.83 -14.56
N VAL A 444 -13.27 13.94 -13.84
CA VAL A 444 -13.80 13.95 -12.46
C VAL A 444 -15.25 13.47 -12.42
N ASP A 445 -16.08 13.89 -13.38
CA ASP A 445 -17.47 13.47 -13.46
C ASP A 445 -17.61 11.96 -13.73
N LEU A 446 -16.74 11.38 -14.57
CA LEU A 446 -16.67 9.93 -14.76
C LEU A 446 -16.43 9.19 -13.44
N LEU A 447 -15.51 9.67 -12.60
CA LEU A 447 -15.23 9.08 -11.29
C LEU A 447 -16.40 9.24 -10.31
N ARG A 448 -17.15 10.34 -10.39
CA ARG A 448 -18.37 10.53 -9.59
C ARG A 448 -19.45 9.52 -9.98
N GLU A 449 -19.61 9.27 -11.28
CA GLU A 449 -20.60 8.34 -11.83
C GLU A 449 -20.24 6.88 -11.55
N SER A 450 -18.96 6.51 -11.63
CA SER A 450 -18.48 5.14 -11.36
C SER A 450 -18.42 4.78 -9.87
N GLY A 451 -18.58 5.78 -9.00
CA GLY A 451 -18.33 5.60 -7.57
C GLY A 451 -16.86 5.36 -7.28
N GLY A 452 -15.96 6.10 -7.95
CA GLY A 452 -14.52 6.11 -7.72
C GLY A 452 -13.73 5.20 -8.65
N GLY A 453 -12.41 5.36 -8.61
CA GLY A 453 -11.46 4.62 -9.42
C GLY A 453 -10.45 5.50 -10.15
N LEU A 454 -10.08 5.04 -11.34
CA LEU A 454 -9.16 5.73 -12.25
C LEU A 454 -9.92 6.07 -13.54
N ALA A 455 -9.75 7.29 -14.06
CA ALA A 455 -10.38 7.72 -15.29
C ALA A 455 -9.36 8.36 -16.24
N ALA A 456 -9.52 8.08 -17.53
CA ALA A 456 -8.82 8.76 -18.62
C ALA A 456 -9.86 9.23 -19.65
N LEU A 457 -9.67 10.44 -20.18
CA LEU A 457 -10.62 11.09 -21.08
C LEU A 457 -9.91 11.86 -22.19
N SER A 458 -10.37 11.68 -23.43
CA SER A 458 -10.04 12.49 -24.63
C SER A 458 -11.31 13.09 -25.26
N ASP A 459 -11.19 13.65 -26.47
CA ASP A 459 -12.36 14.04 -27.28
C ASP A 459 -13.19 12.86 -27.79
N ASP A 460 -12.56 11.72 -28.06
CA ASP A 460 -13.15 10.60 -28.78
C ASP A 460 -13.37 9.34 -27.92
N ARG A 461 -12.72 9.27 -26.76
CA ARG A 461 -12.71 8.09 -25.89
C ARG A 461 -12.73 8.47 -24.42
N CYS A 462 -13.41 7.66 -23.61
CA CYS A 462 -13.27 7.65 -22.16
C CYS A 462 -13.04 6.21 -21.68
N MET A 463 -12.35 6.07 -20.55
CA MET A 463 -12.12 4.80 -19.88
C MET A 463 -12.14 5.01 -18.38
N VAL A 464 -12.73 4.05 -17.65
CA VAL A 464 -12.77 4.05 -16.20
C VAL A 464 -12.46 2.66 -15.67
N LEU A 465 -11.49 2.56 -14.76
CA LEU A 465 -11.33 1.40 -13.88
C LEU A 465 -12.12 1.68 -12.61
N GLU A 466 -13.27 1.02 -12.44
CA GLU A 466 -14.19 1.27 -11.32
C GLU A 466 -13.67 0.67 -10.00
N LEU A 467 -13.57 1.50 -8.95
CA LEU A 467 -13.18 1.09 -7.60
C LEU A 467 -14.29 1.43 -6.58
N PRO A 468 -15.41 0.68 -6.57
CA PRO A 468 -16.64 1.04 -5.86
C PRO A 468 -16.54 0.97 -4.33
N VAL A 469 -15.47 0.38 -3.79
CA VAL A 469 -15.20 0.32 -2.35
C VAL A 469 -14.25 1.46 -1.99
N ALA A 470 -14.78 2.48 -1.31
CA ALA A 470 -14.09 3.68 -0.85
C ALA A 470 -13.41 4.52 -1.97
N GLY A 471 -13.62 4.20 -3.24
CA GLY A 471 -12.83 4.77 -4.34
C GLY A 471 -11.42 4.20 -4.42
N LEU A 472 -11.15 3.06 -3.77
CA LEU A 472 -9.81 2.48 -3.61
C LEU A 472 -9.75 1.02 -4.09
N MET A 473 -10.83 0.26 -3.90
CA MET A 473 -10.82 -1.19 -4.16
C MET A 473 -12.06 -1.66 -4.92
N THR A 474 -11.94 -2.87 -5.47
CA THR A 474 -13.03 -3.63 -6.07
C THR A 474 -12.99 -5.10 -5.66
N ASP A 475 -14.15 -5.77 -5.62
CA ASP A 475 -14.29 -7.20 -5.31
C ASP A 475 -14.20 -8.09 -6.57
N ARG A 476 -13.78 -7.51 -7.69
CA ARG A 476 -13.56 -8.21 -8.96
C ARG A 476 -12.34 -9.12 -8.91
N GLU A 477 -12.24 -10.00 -9.91
CA GLU A 477 -11.10 -10.91 -10.05
C GLU A 477 -9.82 -10.12 -10.35
N ALA A 478 -8.73 -10.44 -9.65
CA ALA A 478 -7.46 -9.73 -9.78
C ALA A 478 -6.95 -9.64 -11.22
N SER A 479 -7.18 -10.67 -12.04
CA SER A 479 -6.78 -10.69 -13.45
C SER A 479 -7.53 -9.66 -14.30
N GLU A 480 -8.82 -9.44 -14.02
CA GLU A 480 -9.62 -8.44 -14.74
C GLU A 480 -9.16 -7.03 -14.36
N VAL A 481 -8.92 -6.80 -13.07
CA VAL A 481 -8.44 -5.49 -12.57
C VAL A 481 -7.04 -5.19 -13.09
N ALA A 482 -6.16 -6.18 -13.15
CA ALA A 482 -4.81 -6.03 -13.72
C ALA A 482 -4.85 -5.69 -15.22
N GLU A 483 -5.72 -6.35 -15.99
CA GLU A 483 -5.90 -6.08 -17.42
C GLU A 483 -6.44 -4.67 -17.65
N GLU A 484 -7.49 -4.26 -16.94
CA GLU A 484 -8.03 -2.90 -17.05
C GLU A 484 -7.06 -1.81 -16.57
N LEU A 485 -6.25 -2.09 -15.55
CA LEU A 485 -5.19 -1.18 -15.12
C LEU A 485 -4.10 -1.04 -16.18
N GLU A 486 -3.75 -2.10 -16.89
CA GLU A 486 -2.83 -2.03 -18.04
C GLU A 486 -3.45 -1.23 -19.18
N GLU A 487 -4.70 -1.53 -19.55
CA GLU A 487 -5.42 -0.82 -20.63
C GLU A 487 -5.59 0.68 -20.38
N ILE A 488 -5.87 1.11 -19.14
CA ILE A 488 -6.02 2.54 -18.83
C ILE A 488 -4.66 3.26 -18.80
N ASN A 489 -3.58 2.57 -18.40
CA ASN A 489 -2.22 3.11 -18.54
C ASN A 489 -1.83 3.22 -20.03
N ASP A 490 -2.16 2.21 -20.85
CA ASP A 490 -2.02 2.25 -22.32
C ASP A 490 -2.76 3.43 -22.93
N PHE A 491 -3.98 3.71 -22.47
CA PHE A 491 -4.69 4.89 -22.91
C PHE A 491 -3.97 6.20 -22.50
N ALA A 492 -3.41 6.29 -21.29
CA ALA A 492 -2.58 7.44 -20.92
C ALA A 492 -1.33 7.61 -21.82
N TYR A 493 -0.71 6.51 -22.27
CA TYR A 493 0.38 6.57 -23.25
C TYR A 493 -0.09 7.07 -24.63
N GLU A 494 -1.28 6.65 -25.08
CA GLU A 494 -1.92 7.14 -26.31
C GLU A 494 -2.15 8.66 -26.25
N LEU A 495 -2.54 9.19 -25.08
CA LEU A 495 -2.72 10.63 -24.82
C LEU A 495 -1.40 11.42 -24.79
N GLY A 496 -0.25 10.73 -24.80
CA GLY A 496 1.08 11.36 -24.88
C GLY A 496 2.01 11.01 -23.73
N SER A 497 1.51 10.37 -22.66
CA SER A 497 2.33 10.08 -21.49
C SER A 497 3.56 9.23 -21.81
N ARG A 498 4.59 9.38 -20.99
CA ARG A 498 5.84 8.62 -21.04
C ARG A 498 6.20 7.98 -19.72
N LEU A 499 5.40 8.20 -18.67
CA LEU A 499 5.59 7.62 -17.34
C LEU A 499 5.31 6.12 -17.39
N GLY A 500 6.11 5.31 -16.70
CA GLY A 500 5.92 3.87 -16.59
C GLY A 500 4.57 3.49 -15.97
N ALA A 501 4.10 4.30 -15.02
CA ALA A 501 2.83 4.14 -14.32
C ALA A 501 2.22 5.52 -13.99
N PRO A 502 1.50 6.16 -14.95
CA PRO A 502 1.00 7.53 -14.79
C PRO A 502 0.04 7.70 -13.61
N PHE A 503 -0.87 6.76 -13.37
CA PHE A 503 -1.81 6.86 -12.23
C PHE A 503 -1.12 6.66 -10.88
N MET A 504 -0.11 5.79 -10.80
CA MET A 504 0.71 5.63 -9.59
C MET A 504 1.53 6.91 -9.33
N THR A 505 2.12 7.50 -10.37
CA THR A 505 2.87 8.77 -10.22
C THR A 505 1.94 9.88 -9.73
N MET A 506 0.71 9.93 -10.26
CA MET A 506 -0.30 10.91 -9.86
C MET A 506 -0.73 10.74 -8.40
N SER A 507 -0.86 9.51 -7.89
CA SER A 507 -1.32 9.28 -6.52
C SER A 507 -0.39 9.89 -5.46
N PHE A 508 0.89 10.06 -5.76
CA PHE A 508 1.88 10.64 -4.84
C PHE A 508 2.03 12.17 -4.94
N LEU A 509 1.32 12.83 -5.85
CA LEU A 509 1.33 14.30 -5.94
C LEU A 509 0.64 14.97 -4.74
N SER A 510 -0.30 14.27 -4.09
CA SER A 510 -1.02 14.74 -2.91
C SER A 510 -0.41 14.33 -1.57
N LEU A 511 0.67 13.55 -1.59
CA LEU A 511 1.26 13.06 -0.35
C LEU A 511 2.17 14.13 0.29
N LEU A 512 1.57 15.01 1.10
CA LEU A 512 2.21 16.22 1.67
C LEU A 512 3.29 15.97 2.73
N VAL A 513 3.74 14.73 2.87
CA VAL A 513 4.80 14.32 3.81
C VAL A 513 6.07 13.84 3.10
N ILE A 514 6.09 13.85 1.76
CA ILE A 514 7.25 13.47 0.94
C ILE A 514 7.74 14.67 0.11
N PRO A 515 9.04 15.05 0.16
CA PRO A 515 9.60 16.18 -0.58
C PRO A 515 9.45 16.14 -2.11
N GLU A 516 9.61 17.28 -2.81
CA GLU A 516 9.80 18.67 -2.33
C GLU A 516 8.51 19.52 -2.43
N LEU A 517 7.83 19.48 -3.57
CA LEU A 517 6.61 20.27 -3.85
C LEU A 517 5.44 19.35 -4.20
N LYS A 518 4.32 19.53 -3.49
CA LYS A 518 3.11 18.69 -3.58
C LYS A 518 1.87 19.58 -3.68
N ILE A 519 0.71 18.99 -3.96
CA ILE A 519 -0.58 19.69 -4.00
C ILE A 519 -1.64 18.91 -3.23
N GLY A 520 -2.25 19.54 -2.23
CA GLY A 520 -3.39 18.99 -1.50
C GLY A 520 -4.68 19.75 -1.86
N ASP A 521 -5.83 19.32 -1.34
CA ASP A 521 -7.12 19.98 -1.61
C ASP A 521 -7.19 21.46 -1.15
N ARG A 522 -6.22 21.89 -0.34
CA ARG A 522 -6.14 23.24 0.24
C ARG A 522 -5.07 24.14 -0.40
N GLY A 523 -4.27 23.62 -1.32
CA GLY A 523 -3.28 24.41 -2.04
C GLY A 523 -2.00 23.65 -2.38
N LEU A 524 -1.12 24.35 -3.08
CA LEU A 524 0.25 23.94 -3.32
C LEU A 524 1.05 24.00 -2.00
N PHE A 525 1.83 22.96 -1.71
CA PHE A 525 2.49 22.78 -0.42
C PHE A 525 3.97 22.46 -0.63
N SER A 526 4.84 23.24 0.01
CA SER A 526 6.28 22.92 0.07
C SER A 526 6.53 22.08 1.30
N VAL A 527 6.96 20.84 1.12
CA VAL A 527 7.24 19.92 2.22
C VAL A 527 8.51 20.34 2.96
N ASP A 528 9.51 20.85 2.24
CA ASP A 528 10.75 21.37 2.82
C ASP A 528 10.54 22.58 3.75
N ARG A 529 9.65 23.50 3.36
CA ARG A 529 9.26 24.65 4.20
C ARG A 529 8.12 24.31 5.16
N PHE A 530 7.43 23.21 4.91
CA PHE A 530 6.26 22.73 5.62
C PHE A 530 5.12 23.78 5.71
N GLU A 531 4.87 24.45 4.58
CA GLU A 531 3.85 25.49 4.46
C GLU A 531 3.20 25.52 3.06
N PHE A 532 2.00 26.10 2.99
CA PHE A 532 1.37 26.42 1.71
C PHE A 532 2.12 27.55 1.01
N VAL A 533 2.23 27.43 -0.31
CA VAL A 533 2.97 28.37 -1.16
C VAL A 533 2.11 28.81 -2.33
N ASP A 534 2.29 30.05 -2.77
CA ASP A 534 1.53 30.58 -3.90
C ASP A 534 1.94 29.90 -5.22
N VAL A 535 0.95 29.67 -6.09
CA VAL A 535 1.15 29.11 -7.43
C VAL A 535 1.88 30.12 -8.31
N ILE A 536 1.42 31.37 -8.33
CA ILE A 536 2.07 32.48 -9.07
C ILE A 536 3.13 33.12 -8.16
N VAL A 537 4.34 33.29 -8.68
CA VAL A 537 5.46 33.88 -7.93
C VAL A 537 5.88 35.26 -8.44
N ASP A 538 5.69 35.56 -9.72
CA ASP A 538 6.06 36.84 -10.34
C ASP A 538 5.08 37.24 -11.45
#